data_AF-A0A6M1YUC4-F1
#
_entry.id   AF-A0A6M1YUC4-F1
#
_cell.length_a   1.000
_cell.length_b   1.000
_cell.length_c   1.000
_cell.angle_alpha   90.00
_cell.angle_beta   90.00
_cell.angle_gamma   90.00
#
_symmetry.space_group_name_H-M   'P 1'
#
loop_
_entity.id
_entity.type
_entity.pdbx_description
1 polymer ?
#
loop_
_entity_poly.entity_id
_entity_poly.type
_entity_poly.pdbx_seq_one_letter_code
_entity_poly.pdbx_strand_id
1 'polypeptide(L)'
;MKFENILKNLNCLKAYDLRFEKEWINDILFIKDYYNGNPDATFAALKNLPKTKGKKIAVLGSHRSYGKLSKKVHEKIIEQAKKYVDEILCIGEEFEDIENIKNFSNLEDLTKNLKKIMKKNDVVLIKGSRFLKMEKIFGFLN
;
A
#
# COMPACT_ATOMS: atom_id res chain seq x y z
N MET A 1 -32.07 15.15 -15.35
CA MET A 1 -31.53 13.94 -14.68
C MET A 1 -32.17 13.86 -13.29
N LYS A 2 -32.96 12.82 -12.97
CA LYS A 2 -33.68 12.72 -11.68
C LYS A 2 -32.73 12.32 -10.54
N PHE A 3 -32.91 12.88 -9.34
CA PHE A 3 -32.11 12.59 -8.13
C PHE A 3 -32.04 11.09 -7.80
N GLU A 4 -33.13 10.35 -8.02
CA GLU A 4 -33.19 8.90 -7.79
C GLU A 4 -32.18 8.12 -8.66
N ASN A 5 -31.94 8.58 -9.90
CA ASN A 5 -30.92 7.98 -10.77
C ASN A 5 -29.49 8.27 -10.28
N ILE A 6 -29.26 9.39 -9.60
CA ILE A 6 -27.95 9.69 -9.00
C ILE A 6 -27.68 8.69 -7.86
N LEU A 7 -28.64 8.49 -6.95
CA LEU A 7 -28.49 7.56 -5.82
C LEU A 7 -28.28 6.11 -6.27
N LYS A 8 -29.03 5.66 -7.28
CA LYS A 8 -28.88 4.32 -7.86
C LYS A 8 -27.50 4.12 -8.48
N ASN A 9 -26.96 5.13 -9.17
CA ASN A 9 -25.65 5.06 -9.80
C ASN A 9 -24.50 5.17 -8.78
N LEU A 10 -24.68 5.90 -7.68
CA LEU A 10 -23.68 5.99 -6.61
C LEU A 10 -23.40 4.63 -5.96
N ASN A 11 -24.44 3.80 -5.78
CA ASN A 11 -24.30 2.44 -5.21
C ASN A 11 -23.54 1.46 -6.12
N CYS A 12 -23.31 1.80 -7.39
CA CYS A 12 -22.60 0.96 -8.35
C CYS A 12 -21.21 1.51 -8.70
N LEU A 13 -20.75 2.58 -8.03
CA LEU A 13 -19.42 3.12 -8.24
C LEU A 13 -18.37 2.11 -7.80
N LYS A 14 -17.56 1.67 -8.77
CA LYS A 14 -16.32 0.92 -8.50
C LYS A 14 -15.17 1.92 -8.40
N ALA A 15 -14.27 1.69 -7.46
CA ALA A 15 -12.98 2.37 -7.49
C ALA A 15 -12.31 2.07 -8.84
N TYR A 16 -11.65 3.07 -9.41
CA TYR A 16 -10.81 2.83 -10.59
C TYR A 16 -9.71 1.84 -10.21
N ASP A 17 -9.40 0.91 -11.11
CA ASP A 17 -8.44 -0.16 -10.84
C ASP A 17 -7.16 0.39 -10.20
N LEU A 18 -6.64 -0.34 -9.20
CA LEU A 18 -5.39 0.00 -8.49
C LEU A 18 -5.45 1.29 -7.65
N ARG A 19 -6.64 1.85 -7.35
CA ARG A 19 -6.83 2.98 -6.43
C ARG A 19 -7.64 2.57 -5.21
N PHE A 20 -6.95 2.09 -4.18
CA PHE A 20 -7.56 1.60 -2.94
C PHE A 20 -8.56 0.45 -3.18
N GLU A 21 -8.25 -0.37 -4.18
CA GLU A 21 -9.06 -1.53 -4.57
C GLU A 21 -8.84 -2.66 -3.56
N LYS A 22 -9.93 -3.31 -3.12
CA LYS A 22 -9.92 -4.34 -2.09
C LYS A 22 -10.10 -5.71 -2.73
N GLU A 23 -9.19 -6.63 -2.42
CA GLU A 23 -9.27 -8.02 -2.87
C GLU A 23 -8.95 -8.97 -1.72
N TRP A 24 -9.76 -10.02 -1.57
CA TRP A 24 -9.51 -11.07 -0.60
C TRP A 24 -8.75 -12.23 -1.24
N ILE A 25 -7.65 -12.65 -0.63
CA ILE A 25 -6.85 -13.80 -1.05
C ILE A 25 -6.51 -14.60 0.19
N ASN A 26 -6.94 -15.87 0.27
CA ASN A 26 -6.67 -16.77 1.40
C ASN A 26 -6.96 -16.15 2.79
N ASP A 27 -8.15 -15.56 2.95
CA ASP A 27 -8.59 -14.84 4.17
C ASP A 27 -7.73 -13.62 4.56
N ILE A 28 -6.90 -13.11 3.66
CA ILE A 28 -6.14 -11.87 3.83
C ILE A 28 -6.74 -10.81 2.91
N LEU A 29 -6.94 -9.61 3.45
CA LEU A 29 -7.44 -8.47 2.68
C LEU A 29 -6.28 -7.68 2.11
N PHE A 30 -6.10 -7.74 0.79
CA PHE A 30 -5.16 -6.89 0.05
C PHE A 30 -5.85 -5.60 -0.38
N ILE A 31 -5.16 -4.48 -0.18
CA ILE A 31 -5.54 -3.16 -0.67
C ILE A 31 -4.52 -2.73 -1.71
N LYS A 32 -4.93 -2.73 -2.97
CA LYS A 32 -4.10 -2.34 -4.12
C LYS A 32 -4.23 -0.83 -4.33
N ASP A 33 -3.15 -0.10 -4.07
CA ASP A 33 -3.08 1.36 -4.24
C ASP A 33 -1.72 1.81 -4.80
N TYR A 34 -1.34 1.24 -5.94
CA TYR A 34 -0.03 1.43 -6.58
C TYR A 34 -0.11 2.06 -7.98
N TYR A 35 -1.20 2.79 -8.27
CA TYR A 35 -1.28 3.64 -9.45
C TYR A 35 -0.53 4.98 -9.25
N ASN A 36 -0.79 5.67 -8.13
CA ASN A 36 -0.25 7.00 -7.81
C ASN A 36 0.59 6.98 -6.53
N GLY A 37 1.83 7.47 -6.60
CA GLY A 37 2.72 7.59 -5.45
C GLY A 37 2.78 9.00 -4.84
N ASN A 38 1.65 9.64 -4.56
CA ASN A 38 1.63 10.93 -3.86
C ASN A 38 1.57 10.68 -2.32
N PRO A 39 2.42 11.32 -1.49
CA PRO A 39 2.38 11.23 -0.03
C PRO A 39 1.00 11.48 0.58
N ASP A 40 0.22 12.45 0.09
CA ASP A 40 -1.11 12.73 0.63
C ASP A 40 -2.07 11.54 0.39
N ALA A 41 -1.99 10.93 -0.79
CA ALA A 41 -2.74 9.72 -1.11
C ALA A 41 -2.26 8.54 -0.25
N THR A 42 -0.96 8.43 0.01
CA THR A 42 -0.40 7.43 0.92
C THR A 42 -0.91 7.60 2.35
N PHE A 43 -0.97 8.83 2.87
CA PHE A 43 -1.52 9.12 4.20
C PHE A 43 -3.01 8.79 4.27
N ALA A 44 -3.78 9.17 3.24
CA ALA A 44 -5.19 8.84 3.15
C ALA A 44 -5.41 7.32 3.14
N ALA A 45 -4.61 6.57 2.38
CA ALA A 45 -4.69 5.11 2.35
C ALA A 45 -4.41 4.48 3.72
N LEU A 46 -3.32 4.90 4.38
CA LEU A 46 -2.94 4.43 5.72
C LEU A 46 -4.05 4.69 6.75
N LYS A 47 -4.59 5.92 6.77
CA LYS A 47 -5.65 6.31 7.69
C LYS A 47 -6.95 5.52 7.47
N ASN A 48 -7.25 5.15 6.24
CA ASN A 48 -8.48 4.45 5.87
C ASN A 48 -8.36 2.92 5.87
N LEU A 49 -7.25 2.36 6.38
CA LEU A 49 -7.10 0.92 6.50
C LEU A 49 -8.24 0.32 7.36
N PRO A 50 -8.98 -0.68 6.84
CA PRO A 50 -10.10 -1.28 7.54
C PRO A 50 -9.66 -1.90 8.87
N LYS A 51 -10.60 -1.97 9.82
CA LYS A 51 -10.38 -2.69 11.06
C LYS A 51 -10.19 -4.18 10.75
N THR A 52 -9.37 -4.85 11.54
CA THR A 52 -9.12 -6.28 11.42
C THR A 52 -8.88 -6.92 12.80
N LYS A 53 -9.08 -8.24 12.89
CA LYS A 53 -8.66 -9.10 14.00
C LYS A 53 -7.19 -9.55 13.89
N GLY A 54 -6.61 -9.44 12.69
CA GLY A 54 -5.19 -9.70 12.44
C GLY A 54 -4.35 -8.42 12.53
N LYS A 55 -3.25 -8.39 11.78
CA LYS A 55 -2.34 -7.27 11.67
C LYS A 55 -2.68 -6.38 10.47
N LYS A 56 -2.23 -5.15 10.52
CA LYS A 56 -2.11 -4.26 9.36
C LYS A 56 -0.66 -4.21 8.92
N ILE A 57 -0.41 -4.51 7.66
CA ILE A 57 0.92 -4.53 7.04
C ILE A 57 0.92 -3.51 5.89
N ALA A 58 1.90 -2.61 5.87
CA ALA A 58 2.12 -1.71 4.73
C ALA A 58 3.32 -2.16 3.91
N VAL A 59 3.10 -2.36 2.61
CA VAL A 59 4.15 -2.48 1.59
C VAL A 59 4.23 -1.15 0.86
N LEU A 60 5.31 -0.41 1.09
CA LEU A 60 5.50 0.96 0.61
C LEU A 60 6.61 1.02 -0.43
N GLY A 61 6.25 1.40 -1.65
CA GLY A 61 7.16 1.62 -2.76
C GLY A 61 7.47 3.10 -2.98
N SER A 62 8.68 3.38 -3.44
CA SER A 62 9.18 4.74 -3.67
C SER A 62 8.27 5.61 -4.52
N HIS A 63 8.30 6.90 -4.19
CA HIS A 63 7.58 7.97 -4.84
C HIS A 63 8.56 8.87 -5.60
N ARG A 64 8.77 8.60 -6.88
CA ARG A 64 9.57 9.45 -7.76
C ARG A 64 8.81 10.75 -8.02
N SER A 65 9.22 11.87 -7.44
CA SER A 65 8.86 13.25 -7.86
C SER A 65 9.47 14.37 -6.99
N TYR A 66 10.17 14.07 -5.89
CA TYR A 66 10.49 15.08 -4.88
C TYR A 66 11.93 15.61 -4.89
N GLY A 67 12.79 15.12 -5.78
CA GLY A 67 14.18 15.58 -5.93
C GLY A 67 14.91 15.64 -4.58
N LYS A 68 15.43 16.82 -4.22
CA LYS A 68 16.15 17.05 -2.96
C LYS A 68 15.31 16.80 -1.69
N LEU A 69 13.98 16.85 -1.80
CA LEU A 69 13.08 16.61 -0.67
C LEU A 69 12.69 15.13 -0.51
N SER A 70 13.13 14.26 -1.42
CA SER A 70 12.66 12.87 -1.48
C SER A 70 12.87 12.15 -0.15
N LYS A 71 14.06 12.22 0.44
CA LYS A 71 14.36 11.59 1.73
C LYS A 71 13.41 12.02 2.85
N LYS A 72 13.26 13.34 3.07
CA LYS A 72 12.36 13.91 4.09
C LYS A 72 10.90 13.48 3.90
N VAL A 73 10.46 13.37 2.65
CA VAL A 73 9.10 12.92 2.31
C VAL A 73 8.91 11.45 2.69
N HIS A 74 9.87 10.58 2.34
CA HIS A 74 9.80 9.16 2.66
C HIS A 74 9.92 8.90 4.18
N GLU A 75 10.78 9.62 4.89
CA GLU A 75 10.84 9.62 6.37
C GLU A 75 9.48 9.94 6.99
N LYS A 76 8.81 11.00 6.50
CA LYS A 76 7.48 11.38 6.97
C LYS A 76 6.42 10.30 6.66
N ILE A 77 6.53 9.63 5.51
CA ILE A 77 5.67 8.50 5.16
C ILE A 77 5.81 7.36 6.16
N ILE A 78 7.05 7.01 6.50
CA ILE A 78 7.31 5.97 7.51
C ILE A 78 6.76 6.37 8.87
N GLU A 79 7.00 7.62 9.31
CA GLU A 79 6.50 8.11 10.59
C GLU A 79 4.97 8.06 10.68
N GLN A 80 4.27 8.40 9.59
CA GLN A 80 2.81 8.29 9.53
C GLN A 80 2.36 6.83 9.48
N ALA A 81 3.01 5.98 8.70
CA ALA A 81 2.67 4.57 8.60
C ALA A 81 2.73 3.87 9.96
N LYS A 82 3.75 4.15 10.79
CA LYS A 82 3.90 3.61 12.15
C LYS A 82 2.70 3.87 13.07
N LYS A 83 1.84 4.84 12.76
CA LYS A 83 0.63 5.17 13.54
C LYS A 83 -0.58 4.30 13.16
N TYR A 84 -0.55 3.66 11.99
CA TYR A 84 -1.70 2.97 11.41
C TYR A 84 -1.46 1.48 11.14
N VAL A 85 -0.20 1.04 11.10
CA VAL A 85 0.16 -0.34 10.77
C VAL A 85 1.13 -0.96 11.77
N ASP A 86 1.10 -2.28 11.87
CA ASP A 86 1.95 -3.07 12.76
C ASP A 86 3.31 -3.41 12.13
N GLU A 87 3.34 -3.58 10.79
CA GLU A 87 4.55 -3.93 10.04
C GLU A 87 4.68 -3.06 8.79
N ILE A 88 5.92 -2.70 8.44
CA ILE A 88 6.25 -1.90 7.26
C ILE A 88 7.36 -2.60 6.48
N LEU A 89 7.11 -2.88 5.20
CA LEU A 89 8.09 -3.36 4.22
C LEU A 89 8.23 -2.31 3.14
N CYS A 90 9.46 -1.94 2.80
CA CYS A 90 9.74 -0.87 1.83
C CYS A 90 10.48 -1.40 0.61
N ILE A 91 10.30 -0.72 -0.53
CA ILE A 91 11.11 -0.95 -1.71
C ILE A 91 11.47 0.36 -2.40
N GLY A 92 12.77 0.59 -2.49
CA GLY A 92 13.41 1.64 -3.29
C GLY A 92 14.45 2.45 -2.51
N GLU A 93 15.30 3.15 -3.25
CA GLU A 93 16.53 3.80 -2.75
C GLU A 93 16.23 4.83 -1.66
N GLU A 94 15.08 5.51 -1.75
CA GLU A 94 14.67 6.56 -0.82
C GLU A 94 14.40 6.08 0.61
N PHE A 95 14.30 4.76 0.82
CA PHE A 95 14.12 4.15 2.13
C PHE A 95 15.42 3.58 2.72
N GLU A 96 16.54 3.55 1.99
CA GLU A 96 17.79 2.92 2.45
C GLU A 96 18.35 3.55 3.73
N ASP A 97 18.26 4.87 3.84
CA ASP A 97 18.80 5.61 4.98
C ASP A 97 17.83 5.70 6.17
N ILE A 98 16.64 5.09 6.09
CA ILE A 98 15.65 5.21 7.16
C ILE A 98 15.91 4.12 8.19
N GLU A 99 16.40 4.53 9.36
CA GLU A 99 16.71 3.61 10.45
C GLU A 99 15.51 2.73 10.85
N ASN A 100 15.81 1.48 11.18
CA ASN A 100 14.84 0.49 11.66
C ASN A 100 13.69 0.20 10.68
N ILE A 101 13.93 0.31 9.37
CA ILE A 101 12.99 -0.08 8.32
C ILE A 101 13.56 -1.19 7.44
N LYS A 102 12.72 -2.18 7.13
CA LYS A 102 13.05 -3.26 6.19
C LYS A 102 12.87 -2.75 4.77
N ASN A 103 13.96 -2.31 4.14
CA ASN A 103 13.99 -1.98 2.72
C ASN A 103 14.51 -3.18 1.90
N PHE A 104 13.89 -3.44 0.75
CA PHE A 104 14.24 -4.56 -0.13
C PHE A 104 14.73 -4.03 -1.48
N SER A 105 15.71 -4.72 -2.07
CA SER A 105 16.26 -4.40 -3.39
C SER A 105 15.39 -4.88 -4.55
N ASN A 106 14.52 -5.87 -4.31
CA ASN A 106 13.64 -6.44 -5.32
C ASN A 106 12.30 -6.92 -4.74
N LEU A 107 11.29 -7.00 -5.61
CA LEU A 107 9.94 -7.40 -5.23
C LEU A 107 9.83 -8.88 -4.82
N GLU A 108 10.72 -9.75 -5.31
CA GLU A 108 10.66 -11.17 -5.00
C GLU A 108 11.01 -11.42 -3.53
N ASP A 109 12.12 -10.85 -3.06
CA ASP A 109 12.55 -10.97 -1.66
C ASP A 109 11.62 -10.24 -0.70
N LEU A 110 11.10 -9.08 -1.12
CA LEU A 110 10.02 -8.41 -0.40
C LEU A 110 8.81 -9.33 -0.24
N THR A 111 8.39 -9.99 -1.32
CA THR A 111 7.22 -10.87 -1.31
C THR A 111 7.48 -12.13 -0.47
N LYS A 112 8.69 -12.71 -0.53
CA LYS A 112 9.10 -13.81 0.35
C LYS A 112 9.01 -13.40 1.83
N ASN A 113 9.41 -12.18 2.18
CA ASN A 113 9.29 -11.68 3.55
C ASN A 113 7.82 -11.49 3.94
N LEU A 114 7.03 -10.85 3.06
CA LEU A 114 5.59 -10.66 3.25
C LEU A 114 4.88 -11.99 3.49
N LYS A 115 5.15 -13.02 2.67
CA LYS A 115 4.61 -14.38 2.84
C LYS A 115 4.88 -14.97 4.21
N LYS A 116 6.07 -14.72 4.78
CA LYS A 116 6.47 -15.27 6.10
C LYS A 116 5.75 -14.59 7.27
N ILE A 117 5.39 -13.31 7.13
CA ILE A 117 4.83 -12.53 8.24
C ILE A 117 3.30 -12.45 8.20
N MET A 118 2.70 -12.50 7.02
CA MET A 118 1.26 -12.38 6.84
C MET A 118 0.52 -13.61 7.33
N LYS A 119 -0.63 -13.41 7.95
CA LYS A 119 -1.49 -14.46 8.51
C LYS A 119 -2.95 -14.20 8.18
N LYS A 120 -3.78 -15.23 8.36
CA LYS A 120 -5.24 -15.14 8.20
C LYS A 120 -5.80 -13.93 8.97
N ASN A 121 -6.73 -13.24 8.33
CA ASN A 121 -7.37 -11.98 8.73
C ASN A 121 -6.48 -10.74 8.61
N ASP A 122 -5.21 -10.81 8.21
CA ASP A 122 -4.41 -9.60 8.05
C ASP A 122 -4.96 -8.68 6.94
N VAL A 123 -4.61 -7.40 7.05
CA VAL A 123 -4.84 -6.39 6.02
C VAL A 123 -3.49 -5.95 5.47
N VAL A 124 -3.28 -6.09 4.17
CA VAL A 124 -2.04 -5.74 3.48
C VAL A 124 -2.30 -4.58 2.53
N LEU A 125 -1.75 -3.40 2.82
CA LEU A 125 -1.73 -2.27 1.90
C LEU A 125 -0.52 -2.39 0.98
N ILE A 126 -0.73 -2.38 -0.33
CA ILE A 126 0.34 -2.25 -1.33
C ILE A 126 0.22 -0.86 -1.94
N LYS A 127 1.14 0.04 -1.55
CA LYS A 127 1.17 1.43 -1.98
C LYS A 127 2.49 1.75 -2.66
N GLY A 128 2.45 2.40 -3.81
CA GLY A 128 3.66 2.90 -4.46
C GLY A 128 3.38 3.54 -5.81
N SER A 129 4.44 3.98 -6.50
CA SER A 129 4.30 4.49 -7.86
C SER A 129 4.25 3.35 -8.89
N ARG A 130 3.52 3.58 -9.99
CA ARG A 130 3.35 2.60 -11.08
C ARG A 130 4.66 2.01 -11.63
N PHE A 131 5.75 2.79 -11.63
CA PHE A 131 7.05 2.38 -12.17
C PHE A 131 7.63 1.13 -11.51
N LEU A 132 7.30 0.88 -10.23
CA LEU A 132 7.78 -0.28 -9.49
C LEU A 132 7.12 -1.59 -9.93
N LYS A 133 6.02 -1.52 -10.71
CA LYS A 133 5.26 -2.68 -11.15
C LYS A 133 4.88 -3.63 -9.99
N MET A 134 4.36 -3.04 -8.91
CA MET A 134 4.04 -3.76 -7.67
C MET A 134 2.96 -4.82 -7.83
N GLU A 135 2.21 -4.84 -8.94
CA GLU A 135 1.34 -5.95 -9.32
C GLU A 135 2.07 -7.30 -9.40
N LYS A 136 3.39 -7.29 -9.64
CA LYS A 136 4.21 -8.51 -9.66
C LYS A 136 4.23 -9.25 -8.33
N ILE A 137 3.97 -8.56 -7.20
CA ILE A 137 3.85 -9.19 -5.89
C ILE A 137 2.84 -10.35 -5.94
N PHE A 138 1.70 -10.16 -6.60
CA PHE A 138 0.68 -11.20 -6.72
C PHE A 138 1.13 -12.41 -7.54
N GLY A 139 1.99 -12.21 -8.54
CA GLY A 139 2.62 -13.31 -9.28
C GLY A 139 3.57 -14.14 -8.42
N PHE A 140 4.29 -13.49 -7.50
CA PHE A 140 5.16 -14.16 -6.52
C PHE A 140 4.40 -14.71 -5.31
N LEU A 141 3.13 -14.34 -5.14
CA LEU A 141 2.25 -14.85 -4.08
C LEU A 141 1.72 -16.27 -4.34
N ASN A 142 1.65 -16.65 -5.61
CA ASN A 142 1.28 -17.99 -6.06
C ASN A 142 2.27 -19.07 -5.60
#